data_AF-A0AAP0LRJ3-F1
#
_entry.id   AF-A0AAP0LRJ3-F1
#
_cell.length_a   1.000
_cell.length_b   1.000
_cell.length_c   1.000
_cell.angle_alpha   90.00
_cell.angle_beta   90.00
_cell.angle_gamma   90.00
#
_symmetry.space_group_name_H-M   'P 1'
#
loop_
_entity.id
_entity.type
_entity.pdbx_description
1 polymer ?
#
loop_
_entity_poly.entity_id
_entity_poly.type
_entity_poly.pdbx_seq_one_letter_code
_entity_poly.pdbx_strand_id
1 'polypeptide(L)'
;MFVFDSELHHLKESFGPSNELIISLQRSNQHKTIDNGILSSTLQQEAEFLASYNYEKSTLWRKQIGYLYKSLIEDYFAGFILHCKEWKSIFCNPSRSAFLGSATSSLNDTLVQGTRWNCGLLEPFYSLPSWCLATVPQLCLINGISLYPKVSSPWFMNFSCIFLCSLLKHLLEVLNTGGSVLTWCSKQRIWMIKSITCYTYATIDAILKCFGMKQPCFSPTNKVSDDEQAKLHQLGKFNFHTSTKFLAPLVTLVMLNMIAFTGGIARMVISGGANELLGQVILSFYILLESYPIIEVMAWRKDKGQVPASVALLSFVLSIILLLLGSVVLRLI
;
A
#
# COMPACT_ATOMS: atom_id res chain seq x y z
N MET A 1 -39.52 -15.22 35.83
CA MET A 1 -40.19 -14.99 34.52
C MET A 1 -39.54 -13.83 33.78
N PHE A 2 -39.39 -12.64 34.39
CA PHE A 2 -38.80 -11.45 33.73
C PHE A 2 -37.35 -11.53 33.20
N VAL A 3 -36.49 -12.37 33.78
CA VAL A 3 -35.07 -12.47 33.37
C VAL A 3 -34.90 -13.25 32.05
N PHE A 4 -35.78 -14.23 31.79
CA PHE A 4 -35.71 -15.05 30.59
C PHE A 4 -36.18 -14.30 29.33
N ASP A 5 -37.19 -13.43 29.49
CA ASP A 5 -37.72 -12.62 28.38
C ASP A 5 -36.72 -11.53 27.93
N SER A 6 -35.96 -10.93 28.85
CA SER A 6 -34.96 -9.93 28.48
C SER A 6 -33.76 -10.53 27.75
N GLU A 7 -33.33 -11.74 28.15
CA GLU A 7 -32.23 -12.46 27.52
C GLU A 7 -32.59 -12.92 26.10
N LEU A 8 -33.79 -13.46 25.90
CA LEU A 8 -34.28 -13.85 24.58
C LEU A 8 -34.45 -12.64 23.64
N HIS A 9 -34.94 -11.52 24.18
CA HIS A 9 -35.03 -10.27 23.41
C HIS A 9 -33.66 -9.81 22.91
N HIS A 10 -32.65 -9.79 23.79
CA HIS A 10 -31.29 -9.44 23.41
C HIS A 10 -30.69 -10.40 22.38
N LEU A 11 -30.95 -11.72 22.51
CA LEU A 11 -30.51 -12.71 21.53
C LEU A 11 -31.14 -12.50 20.15
N LYS A 12 -32.43 -12.14 20.10
CA LYS A 12 -33.12 -11.83 18.84
C LYS A 12 -32.64 -10.53 18.20
N GLU A 13 -32.36 -9.52 19.01
CA GLU A 13 -31.73 -8.27 18.54
C GLU A 13 -30.33 -8.53 17.97
N SER A 14 -29.58 -9.42 18.62
CA SER A 14 -28.23 -9.82 18.24
C SER A 14 -28.19 -10.66 16.96
N PHE A 15 -28.81 -11.83 16.99
CA PHE A 15 -28.66 -12.88 15.97
C PHE A 15 -29.79 -12.93 14.95
N GLY A 16 -30.86 -12.17 15.18
CA GLY A 16 -32.04 -12.15 14.32
C GLY A 16 -33.21 -12.97 14.86
N PRO A 17 -34.35 -12.97 14.15
CA PRO A 17 -35.61 -13.50 14.65
C PRO A 17 -35.70 -15.04 14.66
N SER A 18 -34.76 -15.74 14.03
CA SER A 18 -34.79 -17.20 13.95
C SER A 18 -34.60 -17.85 15.32
N ASN A 19 -35.64 -18.55 15.79
CA ASN A 19 -35.54 -19.36 16.99
C ASN A 19 -34.64 -20.58 16.77
N GLU A 20 -34.66 -21.19 15.56
CA GLU A 20 -33.83 -22.37 15.26
C GLU A 20 -32.33 -22.03 15.29
N LEU A 21 -31.93 -20.87 14.75
CA LEU A 21 -30.55 -20.39 14.85
C LEU A 21 -30.15 -20.16 16.31
N ILE A 22 -30.97 -19.45 17.08
CA ILE A 22 -30.69 -19.18 18.51
C ILE A 22 -30.56 -20.49 19.30
N ILE A 23 -31.48 -21.43 19.08
CA ILE A 23 -31.43 -22.76 19.71
C ILE A 23 -30.16 -23.50 19.28
N SER A 24 -29.75 -23.42 18.02
CA SER A 24 -28.52 -24.06 17.53
C SER A 24 -27.25 -23.50 18.19
N LEU A 25 -27.18 -22.18 18.40
CA LEU A 25 -26.07 -21.49 19.06
C LEU A 25 -25.98 -21.86 20.55
N GLN A 26 -27.13 -22.05 21.21
CA GLN A 26 -27.16 -22.51 22.59
C GLN A 26 -26.80 -24.00 22.71
N ARG A 27 -27.23 -24.82 21.74
CA ARG A 27 -26.94 -26.26 21.69
C ARG A 27 -25.50 -26.57 21.29
N SER A 28 -24.78 -25.72 20.57
CA SER A 28 -23.38 -26.00 20.19
C SER A 28 -22.44 -26.14 21.40
N ASN A 29 -22.83 -25.62 22.57
CA ASN A 29 -22.13 -25.87 23.83
C ASN A 29 -22.38 -27.28 24.41
N GLN A 30 -23.31 -28.05 23.84
CA GLN A 30 -23.64 -29.41 24.22
C GLN A 30 -23.62 -30.30 22.96
N HIS A 31 -22.47 -30.93 22.69
CA HIS A 31 -22.29 -31.88 21.58
C HIS A 31 -23.41 -32.93 21.53
N LYS A 32 -24.45 -32.71 20.73
CA LYS A 32 -25.42 -33.72 20.29
C LYS A 32 -25.54 -33.67 18.78
N THR A 33 -25.22 -34.80 18.16
CA THR A 33 -25.35 -35.09 16.73
C THR A 33 -26.80 -34.91 16.29
N ILE A 34 -26.99 -34.17 15.19
CA ILE A 34 -28.31 -34.00 14.56
C ILE A 34 -28.67 -35.32 13.84
N ASP A 35 -29.83 -35.90 14.15
CA ASP A 35 -30.33 -37.10 13.47
C ASP A 35 -30.73 -36.79 12.01
N ASN A 36 -30.06 -37.45 11.07
CA ASN A 36 -30.00 -37.09 9.63
C ASN A 36 -31.19 -37.53 8.75
N GLY A 37 -32.31 -37.99 9.32
CA GLY A 37 -33.35 -38.66 8.53
C GLY A 37 -34.53 -37.80 8.04
N ILE A 38 -34.98 -36.83 8.86
CA ILE A 38 -36.31 -36.18 8.68
C ILE A 38 -36.21 -34.64 8.51
N LEU A 39 -35.02 -34.06 8.68
CA LEU A 39 -34.80 -32.61 8.76
C LEU A 39 -34.40 -31.90 7.45
N SER A 40 -34.25 -32.58 6.32
CA SER A 40 -33.61 -31.99 5.13
C SER A 40 -34.39 -30.80 4.52
N SER A 41 -35.72 -30.91 4.39
CA SER A 41 -36.51 -29.85 3.75
C SER A 41 -36.74 -28.64 4.67
N THR A 42 -36.94 -28.87 5.97
CA THR A 42 -37.07 -27.83 6.98
C THR A 42 -35.75 -27.11 7.24
N LEU A 43 -34.63 -27.82 7.30
CA LEU A 43 -33.31 -27.18 7.37
C LEU A 43 -32.99 -26.36 6.13
N GLN A 44 -33.41 -26.83 4.94
CA GLN A 44 -33.25 -26.07 3.72
C GLN A 44 -34.07 -24.78 3.73
N GLN A 45 -35.34 -24.84 4.12
CA GLN A 45 -36.20 -23.65 4.26
C GLN A 45 -35.63 -22.66 5.29
N GLU A 46 -35.11 -23.18 6.41
CA GLU A 46 -34.45 -22.36 7.42
C GLU A 46 -33.18 -21.70 6.85
N ALA A 47 -32.34 -22.45 6.13
CA ALA A 47 -31.15 -21.89 5.48
C ALA A 47 -31.50 -20.81 4.44
N GLU A 48 -32.56 -21.01 3.65
CA GLU A 48 -33.08 -20.03 2.70
C GLU A 48 -33.59 -18.77 3.41
N PHE A 49 -34.26 -18.93 4.56
CA PHE A 49 -34.70 -17.81 5.40
C PHE A 49 -33.52 -17.02 5.97
N LEU A 50 -32.51 -17.70 6.54
CA LEU A 50 -31.29 -17.08 7.08
C LEU A 50 -30.46 -16.36 6.00
N ALA A 51 -30.44 -16.90 4.77
CA ALA A 51 -29.76 -16.29 3.62
C ALA A 51 -30.57 -15.18 2.94
N SER A 52 -31.80 -14.91 3.39
CA SER A 52 -32.66 -13.88 2.79
C SER A 52 -32.08 -12.47 2.98
N TYR A 53 -32.29 -11.62 1.98
CA TYR A 53 -31.73 -10.26 1.98
C TYR A 53 -32.19 -9.37 3.16
N ASN A 54 -33.33 -9.72 3.77
CA ASN A 54 -33.92 -8.99 4.88
C ASN A 54 -33.48 -9.51 6.26
N TYR A 55 -32.83 -10.67 6.34
CA TYR A 55 -32.58 -11.32 7.64
C TYR A 55 -31.75 -10.44 8.59
N GLU A 56 -30.73 -9.78 8.05
CA GLU A 56 -29.84 -8.89 8.81
C GLU A 56 -30.44 -7.49 9.04
N LYS A 57 -31.68 -7.23 8.57
CA LYS A 57 -32.33 -5.94 8.75
C LYS A 57 -32.73 -5.76 10.22
N SER A 58 -32.33 -4.64 10.80
CA SER A 58 -32.61 -4.28 12.21
C SER A 58 -31.99 -5.21 13.27
N THR A 59 -30.93 -5.95 12.92
CA THR A 59 -30.16 -6.75 13.89
C THR A 59 -28.79 -6.11 14.19
N LEU A 60 -28.02 -6.72 15.10
CA LEU A 60 -26.62 -6.33 15.40
C LEU A 60 -25.59 -6.99 14.47
N TRP A 61 -26.03 -7.86 13.55
CA TRP A 61 -25.19 -8.31 12.44
C TRP A 61 -24.60 -7.10 11.71
N ARG A 62 -23.35 -7.23 11.26
CA ARG A 62 -22.58 -6.18 10.55
C ARG A 62 -22.10 -5.01 11.42
N LYS A 63 -22.60 -4.89 12.66
CA LYS A 63 -22.22 -3.84 13.63
C LYS A 63 -21.33 -4.38 14.73
N GLN A 64 -21.77 -5.44 15.39
CA GLN A 64 -21.06 -6.06 16.52
C GLN A 64 -20.85 -7.57 16.35
N ILE A 65 -21.62 -8.19 15.45
CA ILE A 65 -21.63 -9.62 15.19
C ILE A 65 -21.27 -9.87 13.72
N GLY A 66 -20.39 -10.85 13.49
CA GLY A 66 -19.86 -11.17 12.17
C GLY A 66 -18.78 -10.18 11.70
N TYR A 67 -18.57 -10.13 10.38
CA TYR A 67 -17.66 -9.18 9.75
C TYR A 67 -18.22 -7.76 9.81
N LEU A 68 -17.32 -6.77 9.96
CA LEU A 68 -17.69 -5.36 10.03
C LEU A 68 -17.88 -4.80 8.62
N TYR A 69 -19.09 -4.36 8.30
CA TYR A 69 -19.38 -3.85 6.97
C TYR A 69 -18.91 -2.40 6.83
N LYS A 70 -18.72 -1.94 5.59
CA LYS A 70 -18.31 -0.55 5.19
C LYS A 70 -16.82 -0.22 5.35
N SER A 71 -15.97 -1.20 5.68
CA SER A 71 -14.52 -1.08 5.55
C SER A 71 -14.02 -1.85 4.34
N LEU A 72 -13.02 -1.30 3.63
CA LEU A 72 -12.30 -2.04 2.57
C LEU A 72 -11.30 -3.07 3.14
N ILE A 73 -11.09 -3.04 4.46
CA ILE A 73 -10.19 -3.90 5.24
C ILE A 73 -10.95 -4.51 6.43
N GLU A 74 -12.15 -5.03 6.16
CA GLU A 74 -13.04 -5.63 7.17
C GLU A 74 -12.38 -6.76 7.96
N ASP A 75 -11.45 -7.49 7.33
CA ASP A 75 -10.62 -8.53 7.93
C ASP A 75 -9.77 -7.99 9.09
N TYR A 76 -9.08 -6.87 8.88
CA TYR A 76 -8.28 -6.20 9.91
C TYR A 76 -9.15 -5.74 11.09
N PHE A 77 -10.25 -5.03 10.81
CA PHE A 77 -11.11 -4.50 11.88
C PHE A 77 -11.87 -5.58 12.63
N ALA A 78 -12.31 -6.65 11.96
CA ALA A 78 -12.93 -7.79 12.63
C ALA A 78 -11.96 -8.44 13.62
N GLY A 79 -10.71 -8.68 13.20
CA GLY A 79 -9.66 -9.17 14.09
C GLY A 79 -9.39 -8.22 15.26
N PHE A 80 -9.25 -6.93 14.99
CA PHE A 80 -9.06 -5.90 16.03
C PHE A 80 -10.19 -5.90 17.07
N ILE A 81 -11.45 -5.93 16.63
CA ILE A 81 -12.62 -5.96 17.54
C ILE A 81 -12.61 -7.23 18.40
N LEU A 82 -12.24 -8.39 17.84
CA LEU A 82 -12.11 -9.64 18.61
C LEU A 82 -11.02 -9.51 19.68
N HIS A 83 -9.88 -8.91 19.35
CA HIS A 83 -8.81 -8.65 20.33
C HIS A 83 -9.24 -7.66 21.42
N CYS A 84 -10.01 -6.62 21.10
CA CYS A 84 -10.61 -5.73 22.10
C CYS A 84 -11.60 -6.44 23.02
N LYS A 85 -12.17 -7.57 22.58
CA LYS A 85 -12.99 -8.49 23.38
C LYS A 85 -12.17 -9.62 24.02
N GLU A 86 -10.87 -9.40 24.21
CA GLU A 86 -9.93 -10.29 24.89
C GLU A 86 -9.64 -11.64 24.19
N TRP A 87 -10.11 -11.83 22.95
CA TRP A 87 -9.72 -13.01 22.17
C TRP A 87 -8.23 -12.98 21.85
N LYS A 88 -7.60 -14.15 21.95
CA LYS A 88 -6.18 -14.35 21.65
C LYS A 88 -6.03 -15.12 20.34
N SER A 89 -5.24 -14.59 19.41
CA SER A 89 -4.88 -15.25 18.16
C SER A 89 -3.56 -16.00 18.30
N ILE A 90 -3.39 -17.07 17.54
CA ILE A 90 -2.12 -17.81 17.45
C ILE A 90 -1.62 -17.76 16.00
N PHE A 91 -0.35 -17.41 15.81
CA PHE A 91 0.31 -17.49 14.52
C PHE A 91 1.06 -18.82 14.41
N CYS A 92 0.70 -19.63 13.41
CA CYS A 92 1.32 -20.93 13.15
C CYS A 92 2.05 -20.88 11.80
N ASN A 93 3.36 -21.15 11.81
CA ASN A 93 4.20 -21.16 10.62
C ASN A 93 4.82 -22.56 10.40
N PRO A 94 4.07 -23.51 9.81
CA PRO A 94 4.58 -24.85 9.55
C PRO A 94 5.69 -24.82 8.49
N SER A 95 6.63 -25.78 8.57
CA SER A 95 7.76 -25.87 7.64
C SER A 95 7.34 -25.99 6.16
N ARG A 96 6.17 -26.58 5.90
CA ARG A 96 5.52 -26.57 4.60
C ARG A 96 4.34 -25.60 4.64
N SER A 97 4.30 -24.66 3.69
CA SER A 97 3.17 -23.75 3.55
C SER A 97 1.85 -24.53 3.41
N ALA A 98 0.97 -24.39 4.39
CA ALA A 98 -0.35 -25.04 4.38
C ALA A 98 -1.33 -24.38 3.39
N PHE A 99 -1.12 -23.10 3.10
CA PHE A 99 -1.92 -22.32 2.16
C PHE A 99 -0.99 -21.69 1.12
N LEU A 100 -1.27 -21.90 -0.16
CA LEU A 100 -0.56 -21.29 -1.28
C LEU A 100 -1.55 -20.49 -2.12
N GLY A 101 -1.30 -19.20 -2.26
CA GLY A 101 -2.10 -18.29 -3.09
C GLY A 101 -1.38 -17.91 -4.37
N SER A 102 -2.15 -17.48 -5.38
CA SER A 102 -1.59 -16.84 -6.57
C SER A 102 -1.46 -15.33 -6.34
N ALA A 103 -0.24 -14.81 -6.45
CA ALA A 103 0.05 -13.39 -6.37
C ALA A 103 -0.14 -12.69 -7.73
N THR A 104 -0.41 -11.39 -7.70
CA THR A 104 -0.51 -10.59 -8.92
C THR A 104 0.85 -10.47 -9.58
N SER A 105 0.94 -10.76 -10.88
CA SER A 105 2.16 -10.57 -11.67
C SER A 105 2.26 -9.20 -12.34
N SER A 106 1.22 -8.37 -12.25
CA SER A 106 1.18 -7.01 -12.79
C SER A 106 1.54 -5.97 -11.71
N LEU A 107 2.34 -4.99 -12.09
CA LEU A 107 2.56 -3.81 -11.25
C LEU A 107 1.24 -3.04 -11.06
N ASN A 108 0.43 -2.89 -12.10
CA ASN A 108 -0.85 -2.19 -12.01
C ASN A 108 -1.77 -2.81 -10.95
N ASP A 109 -1.96 -4.12 -11.00
CA ASP A 109 -2.83 -4.82 -10.04
C ASP A 109 -2.27 -4.75 -8.62
N THR A 110 -0.94 -4.84 -8.48
CA THR A 110 -0.25 -4.64 -7.20
C THR A 110 -0.53 -3.24 -6.61
N LEU A 111 -0.53 -2.20 -7.45
CA LEU A 111 -0.77 -0.82 -7.01
C LEU A 111 -2.27 -0.55 -6.73
N VAL A 112 -3.17 -1.13 -7.52
CA VAL A 112 -4.62 -1.08 -7.25
C VAL A 112 -4.93 -1.78 -5.93
N GLN A 113 -4.40 -2.97 -5.71
CA GLN A 113 -4.55 -3.72 -4.47
C GLN A 113 -3.93 -2.96 -3.29
N GLY A 114 -2.74 -2.40 -3.48
CA GLY A 114 -2.09 -1.55 -2.48
C GLY A 114 -2.93 -0.35 -2.10
N THR A 115 -3.49 0.36 -3.07
CA THR A 115 -4.38 1.52 -2.80
C THR A 115 -5.55 1.09 -1.91
N ARG A 116 -6.20 -0.05 -2.20
CA ARG A 116 -7.32 -0.57 -1.41
C ARG A 116 -6.95 -0.87 0.04
N TRP A 117 -5.80 -1.54 0.26
CA TRP A 117 -5.33 -1.88 1.60
C TRP A 117 -5.02 -0.64 2.43
N ASN A 118 -4.45 0.39 1.80
CA ASN A 118 -4.05 1.60 2.50
C ASN A 118 -5.22 2.56 2.73
N CYS A 119 -6.28 2.54 1.91
CA CYS A 119 -7.47 3.40 2.10
C CYS A 119 -8.16 3.23 3.46
N GLY A 120 -7.99 2.09 4.13
CA GLY A 120 -8.63 1.80 5.42
C GLY A 120 -7.73 2.01 6.64
N LEU A 121 -6.43 2.25 6.45
CA LEU A 121 -5.43 2.34 7.50
C LEU A 121 -4.91 3.79 7.66
N LEU A 122 -4.02 4.02 8.62
CA LEU A 122 -3.38 5.32 8.85
C LEU A 122 -2.16 5.57 7.94
N GLU A 123 -1.69 4.57 7.19
CA GLU A 123 -0.56 4.75 6.29
C GLU A 123 -0.72 5.79 5.16
N PRO A 124 -1.92 6.19 4.71
CA PRO A 124 -2.07 7.26 3.72
C PRO A 124 -1.32 8.55 4.09
N PHE A 125 -1.31 8.93 5.38
CA PHE A 125 -0.61 10.14 5.83
C PHE A 125 0.92 10.11 5.62
N TYR A 126 1.52 8.94 5.37
CA TYR A 126 2.94 8.83 4.98
C TYR A 126 3.23 9.30 3.54
N SER A 127 2.21 9.53 2.72
CA SER A 127 2.40 10.01 1.35
C SER A 127 3.02 11.40 1.30
N LEU A 128 2.56 12.34 2.15
CA LEU A 128 3.03 13.73 2.14
C LEU A 128 4.54 13.87 2.44
N PRO A 129 5.09 13.28 3.52
CA PRO A 129 6.54 13.31 3.75
C PRO A 129 7.34 12.68 2.58
N SER A 130 6.80 11.62 1.98
CA SER A 130 7.46 10.93 0.86
C SER A 130 7.56 11.84 -0.38
N TRP A 131 6.50 12.58 -0.70
CA TRP A 131 6.53 13.59 -1.76
C TRP A 131 7.53 14.71 -1.47
N CYS A 132 7.55 15.23 -0.24
CA CYS A 132 8.51 16.25 0.15
C CYS A 132 9.97 15.77 -0.03
N LEU A 133 10.29 14.54 0.38
CA LEU A 133 11.62 13.96 0.22
C LEU A 133 11.97 13.65 -1.24
N ALA A 134 10.97 13.44 -2.10
CA ALA A 134 11.18 13.16 -3.52
C ALA A 134 11.27 14.42 -4.38
N THR A 135 10.89 15.60 -3.86
CA THR A 135 10.93 16.87 -4.61
C THR A 135 11.85 17.92 -3.99
N VAL A 136 11.82 18.13 -2.67
CA VAL A 136 12.52 19.25 -2.02
C VAL A 136 14.04 19.10 -2.15
N PRO A 137 14.68 17.94 -1.85
CA PRO A 137 16.11 17.79 -2.01
C PRO A 137 16.60 18.07 -3.44
N GLN A 138 15.82 17.66 -4.45
CA GLN A 138 16.09 17.83 -5.89
C GLN A 138 16.01 19.31 -6.30
N LEU A 139 14.94 19.99 -5.88
CA LEU A 139 14.76 21.42 -6.14
C LEU A 139 15.83 22.27 -5.45
N CYS A 140 16.18 21.93 -4.21
CA CYS A 140 17.27 22.57 -3.50
C CYS A 140 18.62 22.28 -4.17
N LEU A 141 18.86 21.06 -4.68
CA LEU A 141 20.11 20.68 -5.33
C LEU A 141 20.35 21.50 -6.61
N ILE A 142 19.34 21.64 -7.47
CA ILE A 142 19.49 22.40 -8.73
C ILE A 142 19.62 23.91 -8.50
N ASN A 143 18.98 24.44 -7.46
CA ASN A 143 19.17 25.83 -7.00
C ASN A 143 20.40 25.98 -6.08
N GLY A 144 21.13 24.88 -5.86
CA GLY A 144 22.15 24.62 -4.83
C GLY A 144 22.00 25.43 -3.55
N ILE A 145 20.86 25.21 -2.93
CA ILE A 145 20.55 25.50 -1.54
C ILE A 145 20.92 24.24 -0.75
N SER A 146 21.78 24.39 0.26
CA SER A 146 22.22 23.29 1.12
C SER A 146 21.10 22.88 2.08
N LEU A 147 20.53 21.68 1.91
CA LEU A 147 19.50 21.14 2.82
C LEU A 147 20.12 20.36 3.99
N TYR A 148 21.22 19.66 3.74
CA TYR A 148 21.91 18.85 4.75
C TYR A 148 23.11 19.59 5.34
N PRO A 149 23.63 19.16 6.51
CA PRO A 149 24.86 19.73 7.06
C PRO A 149 26.03 19.61 6.08
N LYS A 150 26.92 20.59 6.11
CA LYS A 150 28.15 20.57 5.31
C LYS A 150 29.04 19.40 5.73
N VAL A 151 29.81 18.85 4.80
CA VAL A 151 30.70 17.70 5.04
C VAL A 151 31.73 17.99 6.15
N SER A 152 32.20 19.24 6.23
CA SER A 152 33.10 19.70 7.30
C SER A 152 32.45 19.77 8.68
N SER A 153 31.12 19.68 8.78
CA SER A 153 30.40 19.71 10.06
C SER A 153 30.40 18.34 10.73
N PRO A 154 30.68 18.24 12.05
CA PRO A 154 30.53 16.99 12.78
C PRO A 154 29.12 16.37 12.66
N TRP A 155 28.10 17.20 12.46
CA TRP A 155 26.71 16.75 12.28
C TRP A 155 26.51 15.94 11.00
N PHE A 156 27.29 16.18 9.94
CA PHE A 156 27.18 15.40 8.70
C PHE A 156 27.44 13.91 8.93
N MET A 157 28.39 13.59 9.82
CA MET A 157 28.67 12.22 10.22
C MET A 157 27.45 11.57 10.90
N ASN A 158 26.78 12.29 11.80
CA ASN A 158 25.57 11.79 12.46
C ASN A 158 24.46 11.47 11.45
N PHE A 159 24.19 12.39 10.51
CA PHE A 159 23.19 12.16 9.45
C PHE A 159 23.55 10.96 8.57
N SER A 160 24.80 10.86 8.16
CA SER A 160 25.30 9.77 7.33
C SER A 160 25.19 8.42 8.05
N CYS A 161 25.57 8.38 9.33
CA CYS A 161 25.46 7.18 10.16
C CYS A 161 24.00 6.75 10.33
N ILE A 162 23.07 7.66 10.61
CA ILE A 162 21.64 7.33 10.75
C ILE A 162 21.09 6.74 9.44
N PHE A 163 21.42 7.37 8.31
CA PHE A 163 20.98 6.89 7.00
C PHE A 163 21.52 5.48 6.69
N LEU A 164 22.83 5.27 6.85
CA LEU A 164 23.46 3.97 6.60
C LEU A 164 22.98 2.88 7.57
N CYS A 165 22.83 3.21 8.86
CA CYS A 165 22.29 2.28 9.86
C CYS A 165 20.84 1.87 9.54
N SER A 166 20.02 2.80 9.02
CA SER A 166 18.66 2.48 8.59
C SER A 166 18.66 1.47 7.42
N LEU A 167 19.49 1.71 6.40
CA LEU A 167 19.65 0.79 5.26
C LEU A 167 20.17 -0.58 5.70
N LEU A 168 21.18 -0.61 6.57
CA LEU A 168 21.79 -1.82 7.08
C LEU A 168 20.80 -2.62 7.96
N LYS A 169 20.05 -1.95 8.83
CA LYS A 169 19.03 -2.61 9.66
C LYS A 169 17.99 -3.30 8.78
N HIS A 170 17.46 -2.62 7.77
CA HIS A 170 16.49 -3.23 6.86
C HIS A 170 17.11 -4.39 6.07
N LEU A 171 18.38 -4.27 5.66
CA LEU A 171 19.08 -5.38 5.01
C LEU A 171 19.18 -6.60 5.94
N LEU A 172 19.59 -6.41 7.19
CA LEU A 172 19.69 -7.48 8.18
C LEU A 172 18.34 -8.15 8.45
N GLU A 173 17.25 -7.39 8.55
CA GLU A 173 15.90 -7.94 8.70
C GLU A 173 15.49 -8.82 7.50
N VAL A 174 15.84 -8.40 6.28
CA VAL A 174 15.57 -9.19 5.07
C VAL A 174 16.40 -10.47 5.06
N LEU A 175 17.68 -10.42 5.43
CA LEU A 175 18.54 -11.60 5.50
C LEU A 175 18.09 -12.57 6.60
N ASN A 176 17.73 -12.06 7.78
CA ASN A 176 17.24 -12.86 8.91
C ASN A 176 15.92 -13.58 8.61
N THR A 177 15.11 -13.04 7.69
CA THR A 177 13.87 -13.68 7.21
C THR A 177 14.10 -14.63 6.03
N GLY A 178 15.36 -14.93 5.67
CA GLY A 178 15.74 -15.83 4.59
C GLY A 178 15.72 -15.18 3.19
N GLY A 179 15.54 -13.86 3.11
CA GLY A 179 15.62 -13.11 1.85
C GLY A 179 17.06 -12.91 1.38
N SER A 180 17.21 -12.52 0.11
CA SER A 180 18.52 -12.18 -0.48
C SER A 180 18.72 -10.66 -0.54
N VAL A 181 19.94 -10.21 -0.89
CA VAL A 181 20.20 -8.78 -1.19
C VAL A 181 19.30 -8.28 -2.34
N LEU A 182 19.04 -9.13 -3.34
CA LEU A 182 18.09 -8.82 -4.42
C LEU A 182 16.67 -8.61 -3.89
N THR A 183 16.26 -9.41 -2.89
CA THR A 183 14.98 -9.24 -2.20
C THR A 183 14.94 -7.90 -1.45
N TRP A 184 16.04 -7.50 -0.81
CA TRP A 184 16.15 -6.20 -0.13
C TRP A 184 16.03 -5.03 -1.12
N CYS A 185 16.77 -5.05 -2.24
CA CYS A 185 16.64 -4.04 -3.30
C CYS A 185 15.21 -3.99 -3.83
N SER A 186 14.59 -5.14 -4.09
CA SER A 186 13.22 -5.19 -4.59
C SER A 186 12.21 -4.64 -3.59
N LYS A 187 12.40 -4.90 -2.29
CA LYS A 187 11.59 -4.34 -1.19
C LYS A 187 11.73 -2.81 -1.08
N GLN A 188 12.96 -2.29 -1.18
CA GLN A 188 13.21 -0.84 -1.17
C GLN A 188 12.52 -0.16 -2.37
N ARG A 189 12.70 -0.71 -3.57
CA ARG A 189 12.06 -0.20 -4.80
C ARG A 189 10.54 -0.17 -4.71
N ILE A 190 9.91 -1.30 -4.37
CA ILE A 190 8.45 -1.36 -4.31
C ILE A 190 7.90 -0.46 -3.20
N TRP A 191 8.63 -0.28 -2.11
CA TRP A 191 8.26 0.68 -1.06
C TRP A 191 8.24 2.10 -1.61
N MET A 192 9.30 2.58 -2.29
CA MET A 192 9.31 3.92 -2.90
C MET A 192 8.19 4.11 -3.92
N ILE A 193 7.97 3.11 -4.80
CA ILE A 193 6.88 3.17 -5.78
C ILE A 193 5.53 3.30 -5.07
N LYS A 194 5.24 2.45 -4.08
CA LYS A 194 3.98 2.49 -3.31
C LYS A 194 3.80 3.80 -2.55
N SER A 195 4.89 4.36 -2.00
CA SER A 195 4.87 5.63 -1.25
C SER A 195 4.40 6.81 -2.09
N ILE A 196 4.86 6.91 -3.34
CA ILE A 196 4.44 7.98 -4.26
C ILE A 196 3.09 7.67 -4.91
N THR A 197 2.75 6.40 -5.11
CA THR A 197 1.54 5.99 -5.83
C THR A 197 0.41 5.63 -4.88
N CYS A 198 0.35 4.36 -4.44
CA CYS A 198 -0.73 3.79 -3.64
C CYS A 198 -1.09 4.65 -2.43
N TYR A 199 -0.10 5.11 -1.66
CA TYR A 199 -0.37 5.87 -0.43
C TYR A 199 -0.97 7.24 -0.76
N THR A 200 -0.48 7.91 -1.81
CA THR A 200 -1.06 9.18 -2.29
C THR A 200 -2.51 9.02 -2.71
N TYR A 201 -2.80 8.01 -3.54
CA TYR A 201 -4.18 7.77 -4.00
C TYR A 201 -5.10 7.32 -2.88
N ALA A 202 -4.59 6.52 -1.94
CA ALA A 202 -5.33 6.16 -0.74
C ALA A 202 -5.63 7.37 0.14
N THR A 203 -4.71 8.33 0.22
CA THR A 203 -4.90 9.58 0.98
C THR A 203 -5.97 10.45 0.34
N ILE A 204 -5.90 10.62 -0.98
CA ILE A 204 -6.90 11.36 -1.74
C ILE A 204 -8.28 10.71 -1.55
N ASP A 205 -8.37 9.38 -1.65
CA ASP A 205 -9.63 8.66 -1.45
C ASP A 205 -10.16 8.80 -0.02
N ALA A 206 -9.29 8.74 1.00
CA ALA A 206 -9.66 8.97 2.39
C ALA A 206 -10.17 10.40 2.61
N ILE A 207 -9.48 11.41 2.08
CA ILE A 207 -9.89 12.83 2.17
C ILE A 207 -11.23 13.04 1.47
N LEU A 208 -11.40 12.55 0.24
CA LEU A 208 -12.65 12.68 -0.52
C LEU A 208 -13.81 11.96 0.20
N LYS A 209 -13.54 10.85 0.87
CA LYS A 209 -14.52 10.16 1.72
C LYS A 209 -14.90 11.01 2.93
N CYS A 210 -13.96 11.66 3.59
CA CYS A 210 -14.24 12.58 4.71
C CYS A 210 -15.15 13.74 4.30
N PHE A 211 -15.01 14.24 3.06
CA PHE A 211 -15.89 15.28 2.50
C PHE A 211 -17.19 14.74 1.89
N GLY A 212 -17.46 13.43 1.96
CA GLY A 212 -18.65 12.81 1.37
C GLY A 212 -18.67 12.82 -0.16
N MET A 213 -17.56 13.14 -0.82
CA MET A 213 -17.47 13.33 -2.27
C MET A 213 -17.26 12.03 -3.05
N LYS A 214 -16.87 10.93 -2.38
CA LYS A 214 -16.52 9.68 -3.06
C LYS A 214 -16.84 8.46 -2.21
N GLN A 215 -17.55 7.49 -2.81
CA GLN A 215 -17.65 6.14 -2.26
C GLN A 215 -16.38 5.33 -2.58
N PRO A 216 -15.97 4.39 -1.72
CA PRO A 216 -14.78 3.58 -1.97
C PRO A 216 -14.87 2.88 -3.32
N CYS A 217 -13.93 3.20 -4.23
CA CYS A 217 -13.92 2.61 -5.57
C CYS A 217 -13.32 1.21 -5.50
N PHE A 218 -14.19 0.20 -5.41
CA PHE A 218 -13.79 -1.19 -5.53
C PHE A 218 -13.62 -1.54 -7.02
N SER A 219 -12.39 -1.49 -7.52
CA SER A 219 -12.05 -2.16 -8.77
C SER A 219 -11.52 -3.55 -8.43
N PRO A 220 -12.18 -4.64 -8.87
CA PRO A 220 -11.60 -5.98 -8.79
C PRO A 220 -10.28 -6.02 -9.55
N THR A 221 -9.25 -6.62 -8.96
CA THR A 221 -7.99 -6.89 -9.65
C THR A 221 -8.11 -8.16 -10.47
N ASN A 222 -7.60 -8.16 -11.69
CA ASN A 222 -7.50 -9.39 -12.46
C ASN A 222 -6.30 -10.20 -11.97
N LYS A 223 -6.50 -11.48 -11.64
CA LYS A 223 -5.42 -12.41 -11.25
C LYS A 223 -4.95 -13.29 -12.40
N VAL A 224 -5.61 -13.18 -13.55
CA VAL A 224 -5.20 -13.85 -14.79
C VAL A 224 -4.14 -12.99 -15.46
N SER A 225 -2.98 -13.58 -15.71
CA SER A 225 -1.88 -12.93 -16.40
C SER A 225 -1.73 -13.45 -17.81
N ASP A 226 -1.46 -12.55 -18.76
CA ASP A 226 -0.98 -12.92 -20.09
C ASP A 226 0.41 -13.59 -20.01
N ASP A 227 0.73 -14.43 -20.99
CA ASP A 227 1.96 -15.23 -21.03
C ASP A 227 3.21 -14.35 -21.02
N GLU A 228 3.18 -13.20 -21.71
CA GLU A 228 4.30 -12.26 -21.70
C GLU A 228 4.49 -11.58 -20.35
N GLN A 229 3.39 -11.21 -19.68
CA GLN A 229 3.45 -10.65 -18.32
C GLN A 229 4.00 -11.68 -17.32
N ALA A 230 3.58 -12.94 -17.45
CA ALA A 230 4.09 -14.04 -16.65
C ALA A 230 5.61 -14.24 -16.85
N LYS A 231 6.09 -14.18 -18.11
CA LYS A 231 7.53 -14.24 -18.43
C LYS A 231 8.31 -13.10 -17.79
N LEU A 232 7.82 -11.86 -17.88
CA LEU A 232 8.47 -10.72 -17.24
C LEU A 232 8.55 -10.88 -15.72
N HIS A 233 7.47 -11.36 -15.11
CA HIS A 233 7.42 -11.63 -13.68
C HIS A 233 8.41 -12.72 -13.25
N GLN A 234 8.52 -13.82 -14.00
CA GLN A 234 9.51 -14.87 -13.75
C GLN A 234 10.95 -14.36 -13.85
N LEU A 235 11.20 -13.39 -14.74
CA LEU A 235 12.50 -12.71 -14.89
C LEU A 235 12.73 -11.61 -13.83
N GLY A 236 11.79 -11.38 -12.91
CA GLY A 236 11.88 -10.32 -11.90
C GLY A 236 11.79 -8.90 -12.48
N LYS A 237 11.21 -8.75 -13.68
CA LYS A 237 11.09 -7.46 -14.37
C LYS A 237 9.69 -6.88 -14.19
N PHE A 238 9.63 -5.60 -13.82
CA PHE A 238 8.36 -4.88 -13.75
C PHE A 238 7.75 -4.69 -15.13
N ASN A 239 6.42 -4.80 -15.21
CA ASN A 239 5.64 -4.38 -16.36
C ASN A 239 5.10 -2.96 -16.10
N PHE A 240 5.59 -1.96 -16.85
CA PHE A 240 5.18 -0.56 -16.69
C PHE A 240 4.04 -0.16 -17.64
N HIS A 241 3.38 -1.10 -18.33
CA HIS A 241 2.11 -0.86 -19.00
C HIS A 241 0.95 -0.79 -17.97
N THR A 242 1.07 0.19 -17.09
CA THR A 242 0.20 0.46 -15.94
C THR A 242 -0.66 1.68 -16.24
N SER A 243 -1.76 1.86 -15.50
CA SER A 243 -2.56 3.08 -15.55
C SER A 243 -1.69 4.34 -15.46
N THR A 244 -1.92 5.30 -16.36
CA THR A 244 -1.26 6.61 -16.38
C THR A 244 -1.34 7.30 -15.02
N LYS A 245 -2.39 7.03 -14.24
CA LYS A 245 -2.56 7.53 -12.87
C LYS A 245 -1.37 7.19 -11.99
N PHE A 246 -0.90 5.94 -11.99
CA PHE A 246 0.24 5.56 -11.15
C PHE A 246 1.58 5.88 -11.80
N LEU A 247 1.66 5.77 -13.13
CA LEU A 247 2.92 5.89 -13.84
C LEU A 247 3.40 7.33 -13.98
N ALA A 248 2.50 8.28 -14.26
CA ALA A 248 2.87 9.67 -14.49
C ALA A 248 3.56 10.32 -13.27
N PRO A 249 3.06 10.21 -12.03
CA PRO A 249 3.75 10.73 -10.83
C PRO A 249 5.16 10.15 -10.66
N LEU A 250 5.29 8.83 -10.81
CA LEU A 250 6.56 8.12 -10.63
C LEU A 250 7.61 8.56 -11.65
N VAL A 251 7.24 8.56 -12.94
CA VAL A 251 8.14 8.95 -14.03
C VAL A 251 8.51 10.44 -13.92
N THR A 252 7.57 11.29 -13.51
CA THR A 252 7.82 12.72 -13.28
C THR A 252 8.92 12.94 -12.24
N LEU A 253 8.86 12.23 -11.11
CA LEU A 253 9.85 12.37 -10.03
C LEU A 253 11.21 11.79 -10.42
N VAL A 254 11.24 10.69 -11.16
CA VAL A 254 12.51 10.15 -11.69
C VAL A 254 13.16 11.13 -12.67
N MET A 255 12.39 11.73 -13.59
CA MET A 255 12.89 12.76 -14.50
C MET A 255 13.35 14.01 -13.74
N LEU A 256 12.58 14.48 -12.76
CA LEU A 256 12.97 15.58 -11.87
C LEU A 256 14.32 15.31 -11.20
N ASN A 257 14.49 14.11 -10.63
CA ASN A 257 15.74 13.72 -9.96
C ASN A 257 16.91 13.61 -10.95
N MET A 258 16.70 13.10 -12.18
CA MET A 258 17.75 13.08 -13.22
C MET A 258 18.19 14.49 -13.63
N ILE A 259 17.24 15.40 -13.85
CA ILE A 259 17.54 16.80 -14.21
C ILE A 259 18.25 17.50 -13.04
N ALA A 260 17.77 17.31 -11.81
CA ALA A 260 18.38 17.90 -10.62
C ALA A 260 19.78 17.34 -10.33
N PHE A 261 20.00 16.04 -10.53
CA PHE A 261 21.30 15.41 -10.33
C PHE A 261 22.34 15.96 -11.31
N THR A 262 22.00 15.97 -12.61
CA THR A 262 22.89 16.47 -13.66
C THR A 262 23.14 17.97 -13.53
N GLY A 263 22.08 18.77 -13.34
CA GLY A 263 22.19 20.21 -13.13
C GLY A 263 22.92 20.57 -11.83
N GLY A 264 22.68 19.82 -10.75
CA GLY A 264 23.35 19.99 -9.46
C GLY A 264 24.84 19.71 -9.53
N ILE A 265 25.27 18.63 -10.20
CA ILE A 265 26.68 18.34 -10.43
C ILE A 265 27.32 19.43 -11.29
N ALA A 266 26.68 19.82 -12.40
CA ALA A 266 27.19 20.88 -13.27
C ALA A 266 27.40 22.19 -12.49
N ARG A 267 26.42 22.57 -11.66
CA ARG A 267 26.52 23.74 -10.78
C ARG A 267 27.66 23.61 -9.78
N MET A 268 27.80 22.46 -9.13
CA MET A 268 28.86 22.19 -8.15
C MET A 268 30.26 22.31 -8.77
N VAL A 269 30.41 21.91 -10.04
CA VAL A 269 31.67 22.03 -10.78
C VAL A 269 31.94 23.49 -11.19
N ILE A 270 30.92 24.23 -11.63
CA ILE A 270 31.08 25.61 -12.14
C ILE A 270 31.22 26.63 -11.01
N SER A 271 30.34 26.57 -10.01
CA SER A 271 30.23 27.57 -8.94
C SER A 271 30.97 27.17 -7.66
N GLY A 272 31.54 25.97 -7.62
CA GLY A 272 31.98 25.35 -6.37
C GLY A 272 30.78 24.92 -5.50
N GLY A 273 31.05 24.51 -4.26
CA GLY A 273 30.01 24.10 -3.31
C GLY A 273 29.94 22.61 -3.00
N ALA A 274 31.01 21.85 -3.31
CA ALA A 274 31.08 20.43 -3.01
C ALA A 274 30.97 20.13 -1.50
N ASN A 275 31.46 21.02 -0.63
CA ASN A 275 31.34 20.85 0.82
C ASN A 275 29.89 21.01 1.32
N GLU A 276 29.09 21.82 0.64
CA GLU A 276 27.70 22.10 0.96
C GLU A 276 26.73 21.06 0.37
N LEU A 277 26.87 20.74 -0.92
CA LEU A 277 25.83 20.01 -1.66
C LEU A 277 26.02 18.49 -1.67
N LEU A 278 27.14 17.96 -1.14
CA LEU A 278 27.48 16.54 -1.25
C LEU A 278 26.38 15.61 -0.72
N GLY A 279 25.76 15.94 0.41
CA GLY A 279 24.68 15.13 0.98
C GLY A 279 23.47 14.99 0.04
N GLN A 280 23.09 16.08 -0.64
CA GLN A 280 22.00 16.05 -1.62
C GLN A 280 22.37 15.28 -2.88
N VAL A 281 23.62 15.38 -3.32
CA VAL A 281 24.14 14.60 -4.47
C VAL A 281 24.13 13.10 -4.16
N ILE A 282 24.60 12.69 -2.97
CA ILE A 282 24.58 11.28 -2.53
C ILE A 282 23.14 10.76 -2.45
N LEU A 283 22.23 11.52 -1.86
CA LEU A 283 20.82 11.13 -1.78
C LEU A 283 20.18 11.01 -3.17
N SER A 284 20.42 12.00 -4.04
CA SER A 284 19.89 12.00 -5.40
C SER A 284 20.43 10.81 -6.21
N PHE A 285 21.72 10.49 -6.06
CA PHE A 285 22.33 9.31 -6.66
C PHE A 285 21.71 8.00 -6.14
N TYR A 286 21.50 7.89 -4.83
CA TYR A 286 20.82 6.74 -4.24
C TYR A 286 19.41 6.54 -4.83
N ILE A 287 18.63 7.61 -4.95
CA ILE A 287 17.29 7.56 -5.57
C ILE A 287 17.37 7.12 -7.05
N LEU A 288 18.41 7.52 -7.80
CA LEU A 288 18.61 7.05 -9.18
C LEU A 288 18.93 5.56 -9.24
N LEU A 289 19.79 5.04 -8.35
CA LEU A 289 20.11 3.62 -8.29
C LEU A 289 18.86 2.77 -8.02
N GLU A 290 18.02 3.24 -7.13
CA GLU A 290 16.77 2.55 -6.79
C GLU A 290 15.74 2.67 -7.92
N SER A 291 15.71 3.81 -8.60
CA SER A 291 14.83 4.06 -9.76
C SER A 291 15.34 3.45 -11.06
N TYR A 292 16.47 2.72 -11.05
CA TYR A 292 17.08 2.14 -12.24
C TYR A 292 16.09 1.40 -13.15
N PRO A 293 15.19 0.52 -12.65
CA PRO A 293 14.25 -0.18 -13.54
C PRO A 293 13.32 0.76 -14.32
N ILE A 294 12.96 1.91 -13.75
CA ILE A 294 12.12 2.91 -14.43
C ILE A 294 12.94 3.62 -15.51
N ILE A 295 14.18 3.98 -15.19
CA ILE A 295 15.13 4.63 -16.11
C ILE A 295 15.44 3.70 -17.30
N GLU A 296 15.75 2.43 -17.02
CA GLU A 296 16.03 1.40 -18.01
C GLU A 296 14.86 1.26 -19.00
N VAL A 297 13.64 1.24 -18.47
CA VAL A 297 12.42 1.08 -19.25
C VAL A 297 12.12 2.30 -20.12
N MET A 298 12.43 3.51 -19.64
CA MET A 298 12.28 4.75 -20.41
C MET A 298 13.29 4.87 -21.54
N ALA A 299 14.53 4.41 -21.33
CA ALA A 299 15.64 4.70 -22.23
C ALA A 299 15.93 3.61 -23.25
N TRP A 300 15.88 2.32 -22.87
CA TRP A 300 16.41 1.23 -23.71
C TRP A 300 15.45 0.07 -23.96
N ARG A 301 14.41 -0.09 -23.14
CA ARG A 301 13.53 -1.25 -23.22
C ARG A 301 12.46 -1.07 -24.30
N LYS A 302 12.41 -2.01 -25.27
CA LYS A 302 11.44 -2.02 -26.39
C LYS A 302 10.38 -3.12 -26.29
N ASP A 303 10.26 -3.77 -25.14
CA ASP A 303 9.24 -4.80 -24.94
C ASP A 303 7.88 -4.19 -24.53
N LYS A 304 6.83 -5.02 -24.44
CA LYS A 304 5.49 -4.55 -24.05
C LYS A 304 5.42 -3.95 -22.64
N GLY A 305 6.47 -4.11 -21.82
CA GLY A 305 6.58 -3.52 -20.50
C GLY A 305 7.10 -2.08 -20.50
N GLN A 306 7.29 -1.45 -21.67
CA GLN A 306 7.78 -0.07 -21.80
C GLN A 306 6.82 0.97 -21.21
N VAL A 307 7.39 2.11 -20.77
CA VAL A 307 6.60 3.30 -20.44
C VAL A 307 6.02 3.88 -21.73
N PRO A 308 4.70 4.12 -21.83
CA PRO A 308 4.13 4.74 -23.03
C PRO A 308 4.73 6.13 -23.28
N ALA A 309 5.08 6.42 -24.53
CA ALA A 309 5.71 7.69 -24.90
C ALA A 309 4.86 8.92 -24.52
N SER A 310 3.53 8.80 -24.57
CA SER A 310 2.61 9.85 -24.11
C SER A 310 2.75 10.15 -22.62
N VAL A 311 2.98 9.12 -21.79
CA VAL A 311 3.21 9.28 -20.34
C VAL A 311 4.59 9.89 -20.10
N ALA A 312 5.62 9.43 -20.81
CA ALA A 312 6.96 10.01 -20.70
C ALA A 312 6.97 11.49 -21.06
N LEU A 313 6.29 11.89 -22.15
CA LEU A 313 6.17 13.30 -22.55
C LEU A 313 5.41 14.13 -21.50
N LEU A 314 4.27 13.63 -21.02
CA LEU A 314 3.51 14.29 -19.95
C LEU A 314 4.37 14.49 -18.70
N SER A 315 5.07 13.44 -18.27
CA SER A 315 5.94 13.48 -17.09
C SER A 315 7.12 14.42 -17.26
N PHE A 316 7.68 14.54 -18.47
CA PHE A 316 8.71 15.52 -18.77
C PHE A 316 8.18 16.94 -18.57
N VAL A 317 7.04 17.28 -19.18
CA VAL A 317 6.39 18.60 -18.99
C VAL A 317 6.10 18.87 -17.51
N LEU A 318 5.53 17.90 -16.79
CA LEU A 318 5.26 18.04 -15.35
C LEU A 318 6.54 18.27 -14.54
N SER A 319 7.64 17.59 -14.87
CA SER A 319 8.92 17.76 -14.16
C SER A 319 9.50 19.17 -14.38
N ILE A 320 9.38 19.72 -15.59
CA ILE A 320 9.78 21.11 -15.88
C ILE A 320 8.89 22.10 -15.11
N ILE A 321 7.57 21.87 -15.07
CA ILE A 321 6.66 22.72 -14.28
C ILE A 321 7.05 22.71 -12.80
N LEU A 322 7.32 21.53 -12.23
CA LEU A 322 7.78 21.41 -10.83
C LEU A 322 9.10 22.13 -10.60
N LEU A 323 10.06 22.04 -11.54
CA LEU A 323 11.32 22.76 -11.47
C LEU A 323 11.13 24.28 -11.47
N LEU A 324 10.30 24.79 -12.39
CA LEU A 324 10.05 26.23 -12.54
C LEU A 324 9.32 26.78 -11.30
N LEU A 325 8.20 26.16 -10.91
CA LEU A 325 7.44 26.58 -9.73
C LEU A 325 8.28 26.44 -8.46
N GLY A 326 8.98 25.32 -8.29
CA GLY A 326 9.84 25.07 -7.14
C GLY A 326 10.97 26.10 -7.03
N SER A 327 11.59 26.47 -8.15
CA SER A 327 12.63 27.49 -8.16
C SER A 327 12.10 28.89 -7.86
N VAL A 328 10.86 29.21 -8.25
CA VAL A 328 10.21 30.48 -7.86
C VAL A 328 9.94 30.48 -6.36
N VAL A 329 9.34 29.43 -5.82
CA VAL A 329 9.04 29.33 -4.37
C VAL A 329 10.32 29.40 -3.53
N LEU A 330 11.37 28.68 -3.92
CA LEU A 330 12.65 28.70 -3.21
C LEU A 330 13.38 30.05 -3.26
N ARG A 331 13.02 30.95 -4.18
CA ARG A 331 13.54 32.32 -4.23
C ARG A 331 12.74 33.29 -3.36
N LEU A 332 11.50 32.93 -2.99
CA LEU A 332 10.61 33.75 -2.17
C LEU A 332 10.80 33.51 -0.67
N ILE A 333 11.44 32.40 -0.29
CA ILE A 333 11.79 32.00 1.08
C ILE A 333 13.24 32.36 1.35
#